data_AF-A0A815IWZ0-F1
#
_entry.id   AF-A0A815IWZ0-F1
#
_cell.length_a   1.000
_cell.length_b   1.000
_cell.length_c   1.000
_cell.angle_alpha   90.00
_cell.angle_beta   90.00
_cell.angle_gamma   90.00
#
_symmetry.space_group_name_H-M   'P 1'
#
loop_
_entity.id
_entity.type
_entity.pdbx_description
1 polymer ?
#
loop_
_entity_poly.entity_id
_entity_poly.type
_entity_poly.pdbx_seq_one_letter_code
_entity_poly.pdbx_strand_id
1 'polypeptide(L)'
;MVVTRYYRTVLLGHAQATVVVGSILDAFRSDGIDIKKLLMLSRDNPNVNKTIEKMIGDEMKKLGAELLQVGVCNLHVVHNAFKAGEEARRLLAELSAADRTTFFNDVRIMYHTIADYLKTHLPLENKFLRDVQVLDPSLRTEPNSADQMVRVGRGIPRLLSGTEIDRIRGEWMMYAAETIDEQWYIKKRYQDSDGNTQIEHQRIDFYWNKVLSLTTNVGLSKYPTMAKIIKNILIVAHGNSDVERGFSVNEHIVTENRTLLTASSINGLRATWDAINFAGSGSSHKVPVNAELLHAVRKSKSIYNQEQLSLKIAANQMNKDNEDHINVDEKARKLVDQEYHWLSKQKNLQEEQNKAQLSISEGRHRLDNALKKSDMIDAQAANALIGAGDEKVKSISGELKQATDELLKIQSKRKNAFSHRQSSENKKKKVSATTSDWF
;
A
#
# COMPACT_ATOMS: atom_id res chain seq x y z
N MET A 1 20.96 -17.20 -16.33
CA MET A 1 21.30 -16.93 -14.91
C MET A 1 20.18 -16.11 -14.29
N VAL A 2 19.77 -16.42 -13.06
CA VAL A 2 18.75 -15.64 -12.35
C VAL A 2 19.39 -14.42 -11.75
N VAL A 3 18.73 -13.26 -11.92
CA VAL A 3 19.23 -11.98 -11.42
C VAL A 3 18.18 -11.38 -10.51
N THR A 4 18.59 -11.04 -9.30
CA THR A 4 17.80 -10.23 -8.37
C THR A 4 18.22 -8.78 -8.53
N ARG A 5 17.25 -7.89 -8.76
CA ARG A 5 17.47 -6.46 -9.00
C ARG A 5 16.59 -5.66 -8.06
N TYR A 6 17.14 -4.58 -7.53
CA TYR A 6 16.33 -3.56 -6.89
C TYR A 6 15.33 -2.95 -7.90
N TYR A 7 14.08 -2.83 -7.49
CA TYR A 7 13.03 -2.20 -8.30
C TYR A 7 12.72 -0.79 -7.81
N ARG A 8 12.12 -0.66 -6.62
CA ARG A 8 11.68 0.64 -6.08
C ARG A 8 11.46 0.56 -4.56
N THR A 9 11.62 1.70 -3.90
CA THR A 9 11.20 1.95 -2.52
C THR A 9 10.07 2.98 -2.53
N VAL A 10 9.03 2.68 -1.76
CA VAL A 10 7.90 3.58 -1.54
C VAL A 10 7.77 3.78 -0.03
N LEU A 11 7.72 5.04 0.41
CA LEU A 11 7.51 5.39 1.81
C LEU A 11 6.01 5.55 2.05
N LEU A 12 5.42 4.56 2.71
CA LEU A 12 4.00 4.54 3.02
C LEU A 12 3.79 5.02 4.46
N GLY A 13 2.97 6.07 4.65
CA GLY A 13 2.66 6.57 5.99
C GLY A 13 1.78 5.60 6.79
N HIS A 14 0.75 5.05 6.14
CA HIS A 14 -0.10 3.99 6.68
C HIS A 14 -0.15 2.81 5.71
N ALA A 15 0.31 1.65 6.16
CA ALA A 15 0.35 0.42 5.37
C ALA A 15 -1.01 -0.32 5.36
N GLN A 16 -2.09 0.36 4.95
CA GLN A 16 -3.33 -0.34 4.62
C GLN A 16 -3.15 -1.11 3.30
N ALA A 17 -3.78 -2.28 3.19
CA ALA A 17 -3.62 -3.14 2.02
C ALA A 17 -3.98 -2.43 0.69
N THR A 18 -5.03 -1.61 0.70
CA THR A 18 -5.48 -0.84 -0.48
C THR A 18 -4.41 0.14 -0.97
N VAL A 19 -3.80 0.89 -0.05
CA VAL A 19 -2.74 1.87 -0.33
C VAL A 19 -1.52 1.17 -0.94
N VAL A 20 -1.09 0.06 -0.32
CA VAL A 20 0.06 -0.71 -0.81
C VAL A 20 -0.21 -1.26 -2.23
N VAL A 21 -1.42 -1.78 -2.47
CA VAL A 21 -1.82 -2.30 -3.78
C VAL A 21 -1.83 -1.18 -4.83
N GLY A 22 -2.45 -0.04 -4.52
CA GLY A 22 -2.47 1.14 -5.41
C GLY A 22 -1.06 1.56 -5.81
N SER A 23 -0.19 1.74 -4.81
CA SER A 23 1.24 2.04 -5.02
C SER A 23 1.98 1.02 -5.89
N ILE A 24 1.72 -0.30 -5.75
CA ILE A 24 2.33 -1.34 -6.60
C ILE A 24 1.82 -1.22 -8.05
N LEU A 25 0.50 -1.09 -8.23
CA LEU A 25 -0.11 -1.00 -9.56
C LEU A 25 0.34 0.26 -10.29
N ASP A 26 0.42 1.40 -9.61
CA ASP A 26 0.85 2.67 -10.18
C ASP A 26 2.33 2.65 -10.53
N ALA A 27 3.18 2.01 -9.72
CA ALA A 27 4.56 1.77 -10.07
C ALA A 27 4.68 0.94 -11.36
N PHE A 28 3.93 -0.16 -11.47
CA PHE A 28 3.96 -1.01 -12.66
C PHE A 28 3.46 -0.26 -13.91
N ARG A 29 2.36 0.50 -13.78
CA ARG A 29 1.81 1.31 -14.86
C ARG A 29 2.77 2.41 -15.31
N SER A 30 3.32 3.17 -14.36
CA SER A 30 4.25 4.28 -14.67
C SER A 30 5.52 3.80 -15.35
N ASP A 31 6.01 2.61 -14.98
CA ASP A 31 7.22 2.02 -15.56
C ASP A 31 6.93 1.13 -16.79
N GLY A 32 5.67 1.02 -17.23
CA GLY A 32 5.28 0.21 -18.39
C GLY A 32 5.45 -1.30 -18.20
N ILE A 33 5.46 -1.77 -16.95
CA ILE A 33 5.59 -3.18 -16.60
C ILE A 33 4.21 -3.84 -16.68
N ASP A 34 4.09 -4.82 -17.58
CA ASP A 34 2.87 -5.62 -17.69
C ASP A 34 2.71 -6.55 -16.49
N ILE A 35 1.72 -6.25 -15.65
CA ILE A 35 1.40 -7.04 -14.45
C ILE A 35 1.08 -8.50 -14.76
N LYS A 36 0.64 -8.84 -15.98
CA LYS A 36 0.42 -10.24 -16.38
C LYS A 36 1.71 -11.07 -16.39
N LYS A 37 2.87 -10.41 -16.39
CA LYS A 37 4.19 -11.07 -16.30
C LYS A 37 4.65 -11.29 -14.86
N LEU A 38 3.90 -10.82 -13.87
CA LEU A 38 4.20 -11.07 -12.47
C LEU A 38 3.91 -12.54 -12.15
N LEU A 39 4.94 -13.30 -11.77
CA LEU A 39 4.79 -14.72 -11.46
C LEU A 39 4.28 -14.94 -10.03
N MET A 40 4.85 -14.23 -9.06
CA MET A 40 4.60 -14.42 -7.63
C MET A 40 4.87 -13.11 -6.88
N LEU A 41 4.19 -12.94 -5.74
CA LEU A 41 4.47 -11.89 -4.78
C LEU A 41 4.97 -12.51 -3.47
N SER A 42 6.27 -12.37 -3.18
CA SER A 42 6.85 -12.87 -1.93
C SER A 42 6.54 -11.91 -0.77
N ARG A 43 6.15 -12.46 0.38
CA ARG A 43 5.74 -11.71 1.58
C ARG A 43 6.01 -12.47 2.88
N ASP A 44 6.21 -11.70 3.95
CA ASP A 44 6.20 -12.16 5.34
C ASP A 44 4.76 -12.52 5.80
N ASN A 45 4.57 -13.04 7.02
CA ASN A 45 3.28 -13.64 7.41
C ASN A 45 2.08 -12.69 7.75
N PRO A 46 2.22 -11.40 8.13
CA PRO A 46 1.10 -10.56 8.58
C PRO A 46 -0.13 -10.59 7.67
N ASN A 47 -1.34 -10.54 8.26
CA ASN A 47 -2.60 -10.66 7.51
C ASN A 47 -2.80 -9.57 6.45
N VAL A 48 -2.30 -8.35 6.70
CA VAL A 48 -2.34 -7.25 5.72
C VAL A 48 -1.66 -7.64 4.40
N ASN A 49 -0.51 -8.31 4.48
CA ASN A 49 0.23 -8.74 3.29
C ASN A 49 -0.48 -9.90 2.57
N LYS A 50 -1.29 -10.72 3.26
CA LYS A 50 -2.14 -11.75 2.62
C LYS A 50 -3.25 -11.08 1.81
N THR A 51 -3.83 -10.02 2.36
CA THR A 51 -4.84 -9.21 1.68
C THR A 51 -4.26 -8.55 0.43
N ILE A 52 -3.04 -8.00 0.50
CA ILE A 52 -2.34 -7.42 -0.66
C ILE A 52 -2.17 -8.44 -1.78
N GLU A 53 -1.64 -9.63 -1.46
CA GLU A 53 -1.47 -10.71 -2.42
C GLU A 53 -2.80 -11.12 -3.07
N LYS A 54 -3.86 -11.28 -2.26
CA LYS A 54 -5.20 -11.59 -2.75
C LYS A 54 -5.72 -10.53 -3.72
N MET A 55 -5.61 -9.24 -3.36
CA MET A 55 -6.09 -8.13 -4.19
C MET A 55 -5.35 -8.06 -5.53
N ILE A 56 -4.02 -8.22 -5.52
CA ILE A 56 -3.23 -8.27 -6.77
C ILE A 56 -3.61 -9.50 -7.60
N GLY A 57 -3.81 -10.65 -6.96
CA GLY A 57 -4.30 -11.86 -7.62
C GLY A 57 -5.66 -11.65 -8.30
N ASP A 58 -6.59 -10.95 -7.63
CA ASP A 58 -7.91 -10.63 -8.18
C ASP A 58 -7.81 -9.69 -9.40
N GLU A 59 -6.93 -8.68 -9.37
CA GLU A 59 -6.66 -7.82 -10.54
C GLU A 59 -6.05 -8.59 -11.70
N MET A 60 -5.08 -9.48 -11.42
CA MET A 60 -4.49 -10.32 -12.45
C MET A 60 -5.51 -11.27 -13.10
N LYS A 61 -6.43 -11.83 -12.30
CA LYS A 61 -7.50 -12.71 -12.82
C LYS A 61 -8.41 -11.99 -13.81
N LYS A 62 -8.74 -10.71 -13.58
CA LYS A 62 -9.50 -9.89 -14.53
C LYS A 62 -8.79 -9.75 -15.89
N LEU A 63 -7.46 -9.76 -15.87
CA LEU A 63 -6.60 -9.67 -17.06
C LEU A 63 -6.26 -11.03 -17.68
N GLY A 64 -6.82 -12.12 -17.15
CA GLY A 64 -6.53 -13.47 -17.61
C GLY A 64 -5.13 -13.97 -17.23
N ALA A 65 -4.58 -13.51 -16.11
CA ALA A 65 -3.35 -14.03 -15.50
C ALA A 65 -3.61 -14.47 -14.05
N GLU A 66 -2.68 -15.20 -13.44
CA GLU A 66 -2.82 -15.67 -12.06
C GLU A 66 -1.46 -15.78 -11.37
N LEU A 67 -1.42 -15.47 -10.08
CA LEU A 67 -0.23 -15.60 -9.25
C LEU A 67 0.01 -17.07 -8.88
N LEU A 68 1.27 -17.50 -8.92
CA LEU A 68 1.71 -18.75 -8.35
C LEU A 68 1.72 -18.66 -6.81
N GLN A 69 0.89 -19.48 -6.16
CA GLN A 69 0.75 -19.51 -4.70
C GLN A 69 1.72 -20.53 -4.09
N VAL A 70 2.86 -20.05 -3.58
CA VAL A 70 3.92 -20.91 -3.00
C VAL A 70 3.94 -20.89 -1.47
N GLY A 71 3.24 -19.94 -0.85
CA GLY A 71 3.16 -19.76 0.59
C GLY A 71 3.95 -18.54 1.09
N VAL A 72 4.10 -18.45 2.41
CA VAL A 72 4.70 -17.29 3.11
C VAL A 72 6.10 -17.63 3.60
N CYS A 73 6.92 -16.61 3.90
CA CYS A 73 8.24 -16.87 4.49
C CYS A 73 8.11 -17.44 5.91
N ASN A 74 8.51 -18.69 6.10
CA ASN A 74 8.51 -19.36 7.40
C ASN A 74 9.80 -19.18 8.19
N LEU A 75 10.85 -18.59 7.59
CA LEU A 75 12.13 -18.37 8.26
C LEU A 75 12.01 -17.36 9.41
N HIS A 76 11.13 -16.36 9.28
CA HIS A 76 10.86 -15.38 10.34
C HIS A 76 10.25 -16.01 11.59
N VAL A 77 9.37 -17.00 11.41
CA VAL A 77 8.78 -17.77 12.51
C VAL A 77 9.89 -18.50 13.28
N VAL A 78 10.77 -19.18 12.55
CA VAL A 78 11.92 -19.89 13.12
C VAL A 78 12.87 -18.91 13.82
N HIS A 79 13.28 -17.85 13.12
CA HIS A 79 14.24 -16.87 13.63
C HIS A 79 13.74 -16.17 14.90
N ASN A 80 12.47 -15.75 14.93
CA ASN A 80 11.88 -15.14 16.12
C ASN A 80 11.82 -16.12 17.30
N ALA A 81 11.57 -17.41 17.06
CA ALA A 81 11.59 -18.44 18.09
C ALA A 81 13.01 -18.66 18.67
N PHE A 82 14.04 -18.69 17.82
CA PHE A 82 15.44 -18.79 18.27
C PHE A 82 15.92 -17.52 18.99
N LYS A 83 15.53 -16.33 18.53
CA LYS A 83 15.87 -15.05 19.18
C LYS A 83 15.34 -14.97 20.61
N ALA A 84 14.16 -15.52 20.88
CA ALA A 84 13.61 -15.63 22.24
C ALA A 84 14.38 -16.64 23.13
N GLY A 85 15.07 -17.62 22.54
CA GLY A 85 15.87 -18.62 23.26
C GLY A 85 17.29 -18.16 23.64
N GLU A 86 17.89 -17.23 22.88
CA GLU A 86 19.28 -16.76 23.09
C GLU A 86 19.46 -16.02 24.44
N GLU A 87 18.43 -15.32 24.93
CA GLU A 87 18.46 -14.63 26.24
C GLU A 87 18.60 -15.60 27.43
N ALA A 88 18.23 -16.88 27.28
CA ALA A 88 18.35 -17.89 28.33
C ALA A 88 19.80 -18.37 28.56
N ARG A 89 20.69 -18.19 27.57
CA ARG A 89 22.06 -18.73 27.60
C ARG A 89 22.96 -18.04 28.65
N ARG A 90 22.66 -16.79 29.03
CA ARG A 90 23.47 -16.04 30.01
C ARG A 90 23.21 -16.45 31.47
N LEU A 91 22.06 -17.08 31.75
CA LEU A 91 21.62 -17.50 33.09
C LEU A 91 22.06 -18.92 33.46
N LEU A 92 22.56 -19.69 32.48
CA LEU A 92 22.95 -21.10 32.65
C LEU A 92 24.20 -21.34 33.49
N ALA A 93 25.09 -20.34 33.60
CA ALA A 93 26.34 -20.47 34.33
C ALA A 93 26.15 -20.50 35.86
N GLU A 94 25.02 -19.99 36.36
CA GLU A 94 24.73 -19.84 37.80
C GLU A 94 23.84 -20.96 38.36
N LEU A 95 23.34 -21.86 37.50
CA LEU A 95 22.38 -22.91 37.90
C LEU A 95 23.04 -24.14 38.51
N SER A 96 22.36 -24.75 39.48
CA SER A 96 22.76 -26.02 40.10
C SER A 96 22.66 -27.19 39.11
N ALA A 97 23.29 -28.33 39.41
CA ALA A 97 23.26 -29.51 38.53
C ALA A 97 21.84 -30.08 38.30
N ALA A 98 20.96 -29.97 39.31
CA ALA A 98 19.56 -30.36 39.20
C ALA A 98 18.80 -29.42 38.26
N ASP A 99 18.99 -28.10 38.42
CA ASP A 99 18.33 -27.09 37.59
C ASP A 99 18.82 -27.12 36.14
N ARG A 100 20.10 -27.49 35.90
CA ARG A 100 20.61 -27.74 34.55
C ARG A 100 19.91 -28.91 33.88
N THR A 101 19.62 -29.98 34.62
CA THR A 101 18.93 -31.16 34.07
C THR A 101 17.49 -30.83 33.71
N THR A 102 16.79 -30.08 34.58
CA THR A 102 15.45 -29.55 34.29
C THR A 102 15.48 -28.61 33.09
N PHE A 103 16.45 -27.69 33.02
CA PHE A 103 16.64 -26.80 31.89
C PHE A 103 16.87 -27.55 30.57
N PHE A 104 17.74 -28.57 30.53
CA PHE A 104 17.96 -29.35 29.31
C PHE A 104 16.70 -30.12 28.89
N ASN A 105 15.89 -30.58 29.84
CA ASN A 105 14.58 -31.17 29.54
C ASN A 105 13.61 -30.12 28.99
N ASP A 106 13.57 -28.91 29.55
CA ASP A 106 12.72 -27.82 29.06
C ASP A 106 13.16 -27.34 27.66
N VAL A 107 14.47 -27.25 27.41
CA VAL A 107 15.03 -26.98 26.07
C VAL A 107 14.66 -28.09 25.09
N ARG A 108 14.69 -29.35 25.51
CA ARG A 108 14.25 -30.47 24.68
C ARG A 108 12.75 -30.38 24.36
N ILE A 109 11.92 -30.06 25.35
CA ILE A 109 10.48 -29.81 25.16
C ILE A 109 10.28 -28.65 24.19
N MET A 110 11.01 -27.54 24.36
CA MET A 110 11.00 -26.40 23.46
C MET A 110 11.35 -26.80 22.03
N TYR A 111 12.41 -27.57 21.80
CA TYR A 111 12.76 -28.05 20.46
C TYR A 111 11.66 -28.95 19.87
N HIS A 112 11.02 -29.80 20.68
CA HIS A 112 9.86 -30.59 20.24
C HIS A 112 8.69 -29.68 19.85
N THR A 113 8.36 -28.68 20.67
CA THR A 113 7.29 -27.72 20.37
C THR A 113 7.59 -26.89 19.11
N ILE A 114 8.82 -26.42 18.94
CA ILE A 114 9.26 -25.74 17.71
C ILE A 114 9.13 -26.68 16.52
N ALA A 115 9.61 -27.92 16.61
CA ALA A 115 9.53 -28.87 15.52
C ALA A 115 8.08 -29.17 15.12
N ASP A 116 7.17 -29.33 16.08
CA ASP A 116 5.75 -29.57 15.80
C ASP A 116 5.04 -28.33 15.24
N TYR A 117 5.41 -27.13 15.72
CA TYR A 117 4.99 -25.87 15.10
C TYR A 117 5.48 -25.76 13.65
N LEU A 118 6.74 -26.10 13.38
CA LEU A 118 7.30 -26.06 12.03
C LEU A 118 6.66 -27.09 11.11
N LYS A 119 6.39 -28.31 11.58
CA LYS A 119 5.67 -29.31 10.77
C LYS A 119 4.29 -28.82 10.33
N THR A 120 3.59 -28.07 11.18
CA THR A 120 2.25 -27.55 10.88
C THR A 120 2.27 -26.28 10.02
N HIS A 121 3.37 -25.52 10.01
CA HIS A 121 3.45 -24.22 9.33
C HIS A 121 4.36 -24.19 8.10
N LEU A 122 5.29 -25.16 7.96
CA LEU A 122 6.08 -25.33 6.75
C LEU A 122 5.23 -25.99 5.65
N PRO A 123 5.41 -25.64 4.36
CA PRO A 123 4.67 -26.21 3.24
C PRO A 123 5.17 -27.63 2.90
N LEU A 124 5.39 -28.47 3.92
CA LEU A 124 5.91 -29.84 3.76
C LEU A 124 4.96 -30.69 2.91
N GLU A 125 3.66 -30.39 2.93
CA GLU A 125 2.63 -31.08 2.14
C GLU A 125 2.39 -30.44 0.76
N ASN A 126 3.08 -29.35 0.42
CA ASN A 126 2.90 -28.70 -0.87
C ASN A 126 3.46 -29.60 -1.99
N LYS A 127 2.53 -30.25 -2.71
CA LYS A 127 2.85 -31.17 -3.80
C LYS A 127 3.68 -30.52 -4.90
N PHE A 128 3.42 -29.25 -5.22
CA PHE A 128 4.19 -28.51 -6.23
C PHE A 128 5.65 -28.36 -5.80
N LEU A 129 5.91 -27.95 -4.56
CA LEU A 129 7.28 -27.82 -4.03
C LEU A 129 8.01 -29.16 -3.97
N ARG A 130 7.31 -30.26 -3.64
CA ARG A 130 7.89 -31.60 -3.70
C ARG A 130 8.28 -32.00 -5.11
N ASP A 131 7.43 -31.73 -6.10
CA ASP A 131 7.71 -32.06 -7.50
C ASP A 131 8.84 -31.18 -8.09
N VAL A 132 9.00 -29.94 -7.63
CA VAL A 132 10.10 -29.03 -8.03
C VAL A 132 11.49 -29.57 -7.66
N GLN A 133 11.60 -30.45 -6.67
CA GLN A 133 12.88 -31.06 -6.28
C GLN A 133 13.57 -31.75 -7.46
N VAL A 134 12.81 -32.22 -8.46
CA VAL A 134 13.31 -32.84 -9.68
C VAL A 134 14.33 -31.98 -10.45
N LEU A 135 14.39 -30.67 -10.17
CA LEU A 135 15.40 -29.78 -10.72
C LEU A 135 16.83 -30.06 -10.20
N ASP A 136 16.98 -30.81 -9.11
CA ASP A 136 18.27 -31.26 -8.64
C ASP A 136 18.91 -32.20 -9.68
N PRO A 137 20.17 -31.94 -10.12
CA PRO A 137 20.85 -32.80 -11.09
C PRO A 137 20.92 -34.28 -10.68
N SER A 138 20.94 -34.58 -9.38
CA SER A 138 20.97 -35.95 -8.86
C SER A 138 19.67 -36.73 -9.12
N LEU A 139 18.53 -36.05 -9.23
CA LEU A 139 17.22 -36.66 -9.45
C LEU A 139 16.88 -36.83 -10.94
N ARG A 140 17.79 -36.43 -11.82
CA ARG A 140 17.60 -36.45 -13.28
C ARG A 140 17.21 -37.82 -13.83
N THR A 141 17.82 -38.89 -13.31
CA THR A 141 17.64 -40.26 -13.81
C THR A 141 16.62 -41.07 -13.03
N GLU A 142 15.95 -40.45 -12.06
CA GLU A 142 14.93 -41.13 -11.26
C GLU A 142 13.73 -41.54 -12.13
N PRO A 143 13.14 -42.74 -11.94
CA PRO A 143 12.08 -43.26 -12.80
C PRO A 143 10.86 -42.32 -12.93
N ASN A 144 10.54 -41.58 -11.87
CA ASN A 144 9.37 -40.70 -11.79
C ASN A 144 9.68 -39.23 -12.13
N SER A 145 10.92 -38.90 -12.47
CA SER A 145 11.38 -37.51 -12.68
C SER A 145 10.65 -36.83 -13.85
N ALA A 146 10.42 -37.56 -14.94
CA ALA A 146 9.70 -37.03 -16.10
C ALA A 146 8.25 -36.65 -15.74
N ASP A 147 7.58 -37.50 -14.97
CA ASP A 147 6.19 -37.26 -14.57
C ASP A 147 6.10 -36.16 -13.49
N GLN A 148 7.12 -36.03 -12.62
CA GLN A 148 7.27 -34.88 -11.72
C GLN A 148 7.36 -33.58 -12.52
N MET A 149 8.21 -33.51 -13.54
CA MET A 149 8.35 -32.31 -14.36
C MET A 149 7.06 -31.94 -15.11
N VAL A 150 6.30 -32.92 -15.59
CA VAL A 150 4.97 -32.68 -16.19
C VAL A 150 4.00 -32.08 -15.17
N ARG A 151 3.98 -32.58 -13.92
CA ARG A 151 3.15 -32.01 -12.85
C ARG A 151 3.56 -30.59 -12.50
N VAL A 152 4.86 -30.30 -12.46
CA VAL A 152 5.36 -28.93 -12.26
C VAL A 152 4.90 -28.01 -13.38
N GLY A 153 5.03 -28.44 -14.65
CA GLY A 153 4.55 -27.66 -15.80
C GLY A 153 3.06 -27.36 -15.77
N ARG A 154 2.24 -28.29 -15.25
CA ARG A 154 0.79 -28.10 -15.02
C ARG A 154 0.48 -27.21 -13.82
N GLY A 155 1.38 -27.19 -12.82
CA GLY A 155 1.21 -26.42 -11.59
C GLY A 155 1.43 -24.91 -11.75
N ILE A 156 2.14 -24.47 -12.80
CA ILE A 156 2.33 -23.04 -13.07
C ILE A 156 1.19 -22.51 -13.94
N PRO A 157 0.33 -21.61 -13.42
CA PRO A 157 -0.85 -21.15 -14.15
C PRO A 157 -0.51 -20.52 -15.50
N ARG A 158 -1.14 -21.02 -16.56
CA ARG A 158 -1.14 -20.43 -17.92
C ARG A 158 0.26 -20.26 -18.55
N LEU A 159 1.28 -20.93 -18.03
CA LEU A 159 2.64 -20.86 -18.58
C LEU A 159 2.76 -21.61 -19.92
N LEU A 160 2.08 -22.75 -20.02
CA LEU A 160 2.18 -23.68 -21.15
C LEU A 160 0.81 -24.01 -21.74
N SER A 161 0.78 -24.20 -23.05
CA SER A 161 -0.35 -24.79 -23.77
C SER A 161 -0.44 -26.32 -23.55
N GLY A 162 -1.60 -26.92 -23.84
CA GLY A 162 -1.76 -28.38 -23.77
C GLY A 162 -0.73 -29.14 -24.61
N THR A 163 -0.45 -28.65 -25.82
CA THR A 163 0.57 -29.25 -26.71
C THR A 163 1.99 -29.15 -26.17
N GLU A 164 2.29 -28.12 -25.38
CA GLU A 164 3.60 -27.98 -24.74
C GLU A 164 3.72 -28.94 -23.56
N ILE A 165 2.65 -29.13 -22.77
CA ILE A 165 2.63 -30.08 -21.65
C ILE A 165 2.96 -31.50 -22.14
N ASP A 166 2.42 -31.92 -23.29
CA ASP A 166 2.69 -33.25 -23.86
C ASP A 166 4.15 -33.43 -24.30
N ARG A 167 4.84 -32.34 -24.65
CA ARG A 167 6.26 -32.35 -25.07
C ARG A 167 7.24 -32.44 -23.91
N ILE A 168 6.85 -31.97 -22.72
CA ILE A 168 7.72 -31.93 -21.53
C ILE A 168 8.33 -33.29 -21.25
N ARG A 169 7.51 -34.35 -21.29
CA ARG A 169 7.97 -35.70 -20.96
C ARG A 169 9.08 -36.16 -21.90
N GLY A 170 8.91 -35.90 -23.20
CA GLY A 170 9.93 -36.21 -24.21
C GLY A 170 11.21 -35.39 -24.02
N GLU A 171 11.07 -34.08 -23.81
CA GLU A 171 12.23 -33.20 -23.52
C GLU A 171 12.99 -33.66 -22.28
N TRP A 172 12.29 -34.04 -21.21
CA TRP A 172 12.91 -34.52 -19.98
C TRP A 172 13.64 -35.84 -20.18
N MET A 173 13.05 -36.80 -20.90
CA MET A 173 13.70 -38.08 -21.20
C MET A 173 14.98 -37.89 -22.03
N MET A 174 14.96 -36.95 -22.99
CA MET A 174 16.17 -36.59 -23.74
C MET A 174 17.24 -35.97 -22.84
N TYR A 175 16.84 -35.10 -21.90
CA TYR A 175 17.75 -34.55 -20.90
C TYR A 175 18.30 -35.61 -19.94
N ALA A 176 17.48 -36.59 -19.54
CA ALA A 176 17.91 -37.69 -18.67
C ALA A 176 18.91 -38.64 -19.34
N ALA A 177 18.89 -38.73 -20.67
CA ALA A 177 19.88 -39.47 -21.45
C ALA A 177 21.12 -38.63 -21.83
N GLU A 178 21.11 -37.32 -21.57
CA GLU A 178 22.21 -36.43 -21.96
C GLU A 178 23.50 -36.75 -21.18
N THR A 179 24.65 -36.61 -21.83
CA THR A 179 25.93 -36.61 -21.13
C THR A 179 26.19 -35.21 -20.56
N ILE A 180 26.21 -35.10 -19.23
CA ILE A 180 26.40 -33.84 -18.52
C ILE A 180 27.81 -33.80 -17.95
N ASP A 181 28.53 -32.71 -18.21
CA ASP A 181 29.87 -32.47 -17.68
C ASP A 181 29.82 -32.24 -16.15
N GLU A 182 30.70 -32.91 -15.41
CA GLU A 182 30.82 -32.76 -13.96
C GLU A 182 31.06 -31.30 -13.53
N GLN A 183 31.76 -30.51 -14.35
CA GLN A 183 32.06 -29.11 -14.08
C GLN A 183 30.82 -28.22 -14.04
N TRP A 184 29.68 -28.70 -14.56
CA TRP A 184 28.44 -27.93 -14.58
C TRP A 184 27.73 -27.95 -13.23
N TYR A 185 27.98 -28.97 -12.40
CA TYR A 185 27.36 -29.12 -11.08
C TYR A 185 28.36 -29.20 -9.92
N ILE A 186 29.65 -29.44 -10.18
CA ILE A 186 30.73 -29.39 -9.18
C ILE A 186 31.60 -28.16 -9.42
N LYS A 187 31.72 -27.31 -8.40
CA LYS A 187 32.56 -26.10 -8.44
C LYS A 187 33.98 -26.40 -7.99
N LYS A 188 34.15 -27.09 -6.86
CA LYS A 188 35.45 -27.57 -6.38
C LYS A 188 35.29 -28.74 -5.42
N ARG A 189 36.33 -29.56 -5.31
CA ARG A 189 36.47 -30.58 -4.26
C ARG A 189 37.54 -30.10 -3.30
N TYR A 190 37.28 -30.18 -1.99
CA TYR A 190 38.22 -29.76 -0.96
C TYR A 190 38.18 -30.73 0.22
N GLN A 191 39.25 -30.81 1.00
CA GLN A 191 39.24 -31.56 2.25
C GLN A 191 38.85 -30.62 3.39
N ASP A 192 37.94 -31.08 4.26
CA ASP A 192 37.65 -30.37 5.51
C ASP A 192 38.77 -30.57 6.55
N SER A 193 38.64 -29.90 7.68
CA SER A 193 39.58 -29.97 8.81
C SER A 193 39.81 -31.38 9.33
N ASP A 194 38.85 -32.29 9.08
CA ASP A 194 38.85 -33.67 9.53
C ASP A 194 39.33 -34.65 8.44
N GLY A 195 39.77 -34.13 7.28
CA GLY A 195 40.30 -34.90 6.16
C GLY A 195 39.22 -35.50 5.24
N ASN A 196 37.94 -35.19 5.45
CA ASN A 196 36.87 -35.71 4.60
C ASN A 196 36.78 -34.89 3.31
N THR A 197 36.52 -35.57 2.19
CA THR A 197 36.34 -34.91 0.90
C THR A 197 34.95 -34.28 0.83
N GLN A 198 34.92 -32.96 0.77
CA GLN A 198 33.73 -32.16 0.59
C GLN A 198 33.64 -31.64 -0.85
N ILE A 199 32.41 -31.54 -1.35
CA ILE A 199 32.12 -31.05 -2.70
C ILE A 199 31.37 -29.72 -2.58
N GLU A 200 31.96 -28.66 -3.10
CA GLU A 200 31.25 -27.41 -3.33
C GLU A 200 30.52 -27.52 -4.67
N HIS A 201 29.18 -27.48 -4.63
CA HIS A 201 28.34 -27.53 -5.82
C HIS A 201 28.25 -26.15 -6.51
N GLN A 202 28.03 -26.17 -7.82
CA GLN A 202 27.69 -24.95 -8.56
C GLN A 202 26.29 -24.46 -8.18
N ARG A 203 26.02 -23.18 -8.41
CA ARG A 203 24.66 -22.65 -8.29
C ARG A 203 23.73 -23.38 -9.27
N ILE A 204 22.53 -23.70 -8.80
CA ILE A 204 21.52 -24.44 -9.58
C ILE A 204 21.13 -23.71 -10.88
N ASP A 205 21.11 -22.38 -10.87
CA ASP A 205 20.80 -21.58 -12.05
C ASP A 205 21.95 -21.51 -13.07
N PHE A 206 23.20 -21.70 -12.62
CA PHE A 206 24.36 -21.85 -13.51
C PHE A 206 24.27 -23.17 -14.27
N TYR A 207 24.00 -24.26 -13.54
CA TYR A 207 23.80 -25.59 -14.10
C TYR A 207 22.71 -25.59 -15.19
N TRP A 208 21.51 -25.14 -14.83
CA TRP A 208 20.40 -25.11 -15.78
C TRP A 208 20.63 -24.16 -16.94
N ASN A 209 21.37 -23.06 -16.75
CA ASN A 209 21.76 -22.19 -17.85
C ASN A 209 22.66 -22.90 -18.88
N LYS A 210 23.53 -23.81 -18.44
CA LYS A 210 24.34 -24.65 -19.34
C LYS A 210 23.48 -25.68 -20.07
N VAL A 211 22.65 -26.42 -19.35
CA VAL A 211 21.73 -27.42 -19.94
C VAL A 211 20.81 -26.79 -20.98
N LEU A 212 20.20 -25.65 -20.66
CA LEU A 212 19.27 -24.94 -21.55
C LEU A 212 19.96 -24.22 -22.71
N SER A 213 21.29 -24.11 -22.69
CA SER A 213 22.08 -23.57 -23.82
C SER A 213 22.44 -24.63 -24.86
N LEU A 214 22.14 -25.90 -24.59
CA LEU A 214 22.34 -26.98 -25.55
C LEU A 214 21.46 -26.78 -26.78
N THR A 215 22.10 -26.88 -27.94
CA THR A 215 21.43 -26.76 -29.23
C THR A 215 21.46 -28.09 -29.97
N THR A 216 20.47 -28.31 -30.81
CA THR A 216 20.46 -29.41 -31.76
C THR A 216 21.49 -29.15 -32.87
N ASN A 217 21.75 -30.16 -33.70
CA ASN A 217 22.67 -30.04 -34.83
C ASN A 217 22.26 -28.96 -35.86
N VAL A 218 21.02 -28.46 -35.78
CA VAL A 218 20.45 -27.42 -36.63
C VAL A 218 20.50 -26.03 -35.93
N GLY A 219 21.12 -25.94 -34.75
CA GLY A 219 21.24 -24.69 -33.97
C GLY A 219 19.98 -24.28 -33.20
N LEU A 220 18.94 -25.13 -33.16
CA LEU A 220 17.72 -24.86 -32.38
C LEU A 220 17.90 -25.28 -30.93
N SER A 221 17.23 -24.59 -30.00
CA SER A 221 17.22 -24.96 -28.58
C SER A 221 16.73 -26.40 -28.39
N LYS A 222 17.50 -27.22 -27.68
CA LYS A 222 17.18 -28.65 -27.47
C LYS A 222 15.98 -28.86 -26.54
N TYR A 223 15.78 -27.96 -25.57
CA TYR A 223 14.73 -28.07 -24.55
C TYR A 223 13.90 -26.77 -24.41
N PRO A 224 13.18 -26.34 -25.46
CA PRO A 224 12.48 -25.05 -25.46
C PRO A 224 11.33 -24.98 -24.44
N THR A 225 10.62 -26.09 -24.21
CA THR A 225 9.48 -26.13 -23.28
C THR A 225 9.98 -26.19 -21.85
N MET A 226 10.96 -27.06 -21.57
CA MET A 226 11.62 -27.10 -20.26
C MET A 226 12.27 -25.76 -19.92
N ALA A 227 12.88 -25.07 -20.88
CA ALA A 227 13.48 -23.75 -20.65
C ALA A 227 12.48 -22.75 -20.08
N LYS A 228 11.22 -22.76 -20.56
CA LYS A 228 10.16 -21.89 -20.02
C LYS A 228 9.86 -22.23 -18.57
N ILE A 229 9.67 -23.51 -18.27
CA ILE A 229 9.35 -24.01 -16.93
C ILE A 229 10.48 -23.67 -15.94
N ILE A 230 11.68 -24.12 -16.23
CA ILE A 230 12.84 -24.01 -15.35
C ILE A 230 13.16 -22.54 -15.06
N LYS A 231 13.15 -21.67 -16.08
CA LYS A 231 13.39 -20.23 -15.87
C LYS A 231 12.36 -19.61 -14.93
N ASN A 232 11.09 -20.01 -15.00
CA ASN A 232 10.05 -19.49 -14.11
C ASN A 232 10.18 -20.07 -12.69
N ILE A 233 10.56 -21.34 -12.53
CA ILE A 233 10.76 -21.92 -11.19
C ILE A 233 11.96 -21.28 -10.49
N LEU A 234 13.08 -21.10 -11.20
CA LEU A 234 14.31 -20.58 -10.60
C LEU A 234 14.18 -19.12 -10.13
N ILE A 235 13.18 -18.37 -10.60
CA ILE A 235 12.86 -17.01 -10.12
C ILE A 235 11.81 -16.99 -9.01
N VAL A 236 11.25 -18.14 -8.62
CA VAL A 236 10.36 -18.23 -7.47
C VAL A 236 11.18 -17.93 -6.21
N ALA A 237 10.81 -16.87 -5.50
CA ALA A 237 11.42 -16.54 -4.22
C ALA A 237 11.15 -17.65 -3.20
N HIS A 238 12.21 -18.17 -2.60
CA HIS A 238 12.19 -19.29 -1.65
C HIS A 238 12.40 -18.83 -0.20
N GLY A 239 12.39 -17.51 0.05
CA GLY A 239 12.51 -16.92 1.38
C GLY A 239 12.71 -15.40 1.30
N ASN A 240 12.71 -14.76 2.47
CA ASN A 240 12.86 -13.30 2.58
C ASN A 240 14.32 -12.83 2.59
N SER A 241 15.29 -13.74 2.46
CA SER A 241 16.72 -13.39 2.58
C SER A 241 17.18 -12.37 1.54
N ASP A 242 16.60 -12.37 0.33
CA ASP A 242 16.87 -11.35 -0.69
C ASP A 242 16.30 -9.98 -0.29
N VAL A 243 15.13 -9.96 0.35
CA VAL A 243 14.47 -8.73 0.84
C VAL A 243 15.21 -8.17 2.06
N GLU A 244 15.60 -9.04 3.01
CA GLU A 244 16.40 -8.70 4.19
C GLU A 244 17.77 -8.15 3.80
N ARG A 245 18.45 -8.77 2.83
CA ARG A 245 19.67 -8.18 2.24
C ARG A 245 19.40 -6.79 1.68
N GLY A 246 18.25 -6.59 1.03
CA GLY A 246 17.80 -5.28 0.58
C GLY A 246 17.64 -4.25 1.71
N PHE A 247 17.14 -4.66 2.88
CA PHE A 247 17.02 -3.80 4.07
C PHE A 247 18.39 -3.44 4.65
N SER A 248 19.34 -4.37 4.72
CA SER A 248 20.71 -4.05 5.14
C SER A 248 21.39 -3.04 4.21
N VAL A 249 21.13 -3.11 2.90
CA VAL A 249 21.61 -2.07 1.98
C VAL A 249 20.94 -0.73 2.25
N ASN A 250 19.64 -0.71 2.57
CA ASN A 250 18.96 0.52 2.94
C ASN A 250 19.55 1.11 4.23
N GLU A 251 19.85 0.30 5.23
CA GLU A 251 20.49 0.72 6.49
C GLU A 251 21.86 1.37 6.24
N HIS A 252 22.67 0.80 5.33
CA HIS A 252 23.93 1.42 4.92
C HIS A 252 23.78 2.75 4.17
N ILE A 253 22.64 2.97 3.50
CA ILE A 253 22.37 4.21 2.78
C ILE A 253 21.77 5.29 3.70
N VAL A 254 20.87 4.87 4.58
CA VAL A 254 20.15 5.71 5.56
C VAL A 254 20.93 5.68 6.87
N THR A 255 22.09 6.35 6.90
CA THR A 255 22.91 6.47 8.11
C THR A 255 22.35 7.54 9.06
N GLU A 256 22.81 7.55 10.32
CA GLU A 256 22.41 8.57 11.32
C GLU A 256 22.69 10.01 10.86
N ASN A 257 23.70 10.21 10.01
CA ASN A 257 24.05 11.49 9.40
C ASN A 257 23.23 11.81 8.11
N ARG A 258 22.41 10.87 7.63
CA ARG A 258 21.56 10.97 6.42
C ARG A 258 20.10 10.58 6.71
N THR A 259 19.57 11.04 7.85
CA THR A 259 18.25 10.68 8.37
C THR A 259 17.06 11.23 7.59
N LEU A 260 17.24 12.25 6.75
CA LEU A 260 16.18 12.91 5.97
C LEU A 260 16.33 12.69 4.47
N LEU A 261 16.35 11.43 4.03
CA LEU A 261 16.29 11.10 2.60
C LEU A 261 14.82 10.96 2.16
N THR A 262 14.43 11.71 1.14
CA THR A 262 13.15 11.50 0.45
C THR A 262 13.15 10.14 -0.25
N ALA A 263 11.97 9.58 -0.52
CA ALA A 263 11.85 8.32 -1.25
C ALA A 263 12.61 8.36 -2.59
N SER A 264 12.56 9.49 -3.30
CA SER A 264 13.29 9.71 -4.56
C SER A 264 14.81 9.60 -4.39
N SER A 265 15.36 10.15 -3.31
CA SER A 265 16.80 10.03 -3.01
C SER A 265 17.20 8.59 -2.68
N ILE A 266 16.37 7.87 -1.91
CA ILE A 266 16.60 6.45 -1.61
C ILE A 266 16.57 5.63 -2.91
N ASN A 267 15.56 5.86 -3.76
CA ASN A 267 15.43 5.19 -5.05
C ASN A 267 16.65 5.43 -5.94
N GLY A 268 17.11 6.67 -6.05
CA GLY A 268 18.31 7.02 -6.83
C GLY A 268 19.59 6.35 -6.31
N LEU A 269 19.80 6.35 -5.00
CA LEU A 269 20.98 5.72 -4.37
C LEU A 269 20.93 4.19 -4.51
N ARG A 270 19.77 3.56 -4.27
CA ARG A 270 19.58 2.11 -4.41
C ARG A 270 19.73 1.65 -5.85
N ALA A 271 19.16 2.38 -6.81
CA ALA A 271 19.33 2.10 -8.23
C ALA A 271 20.80 2.20 -8.66
N THR A 272 21.52 3.22 -8.17
CA THR A 272 22.96 3.39 -8.45
C THR A 272 23.78 2.25 -7.86
N TRP A 273 23.53 1.88 -6.60
CA TRP A 273 24.20 0.76 -5.95
C TRP A 273 23.95 -0.54 -6.74
N ASP A 274 22.70 -0.85 -7.04
CA ASP A 274 22.30 -2.04 -7.78
C ASP A 274 22.92 -2.08 -9.19
N ALA A 275 23.03 -0.94 -9.86
CA ALA A 275 23.75 -0.82 -11.14
C ALA A 275 25.25 -1.10 -11.01
N ILE A 276 25.94 -0.56 -9.99
CA ILE A 276 27.38 -0.82 -9.75
C ILE A 276 27.62 -2.30 -9.44
N ASN A 277 26.77 -2.90 -8.59
CA ASN A 277 26.88 -4.32 -8.26
C ASN A 277 26.72 -5.20 -9.49
N PHE A 278 25.73 -4.91 -10.33
CA PHE A 278 25.42 -5.71 -11.50
C PHE A 278 26.41 -5.50 -12.65
N ALA A 279 26.61 -4.26 -13.08
CA ALA A 279 27.41 -3.93 -14.26
C ALA A 279 28.91 -3.85 -13.95
N GLY A 280 29.27 -3.49 -12.72
CA GLY A 280 30.67 -3.35 -12.28
C GLY A 280 31.16 -4.50 -11.40
N SER A 281 30.35 -5.55 -11.18
CA SER A 281 30.66 -6.65 -10.25
C SER A 281 31.05 -6.14 -8.85
N GLY A 282 30.36 -5.09 -8.38
CA GLY A 282 30.63 -4.45 -7.08
C GLY A 282 31.71 -3.36 -7.11
N SER A 283 32.28 -3.06 -8.28
CA SER A 283 33.31 -2.03 -8.46
C SER A 283 32.86 -0.95 -9.43
N SER A 284 32.80 0.31 -8.99
CA SER A 284 32.35 1.44 -9.81
C SER A 284 33.22 1.66 -11.06
N HIS A 285 34.54 1.46 -10.96
CA HIS A 285 35.48 1.62 -12.08
C HIS A 285 35.32 0.56 -13.18
N LYS A 286 34.60 -0.54 -12.92
CA LYS A 286 34.32 -1.60 -13.90
C LYS A 286 32.99 -1.39 -14.62
N VAL A 287 32.19 -0.40 -14.21
CA VAL A 287 30.91 -0.11 -14.85
C VAL A 287 31.18 0.48 -16.24
N PRO A 288 30.72 -0.16 -17.32
CA PRO A 288 30.94 0.34 -18.67
C PRO A 288 30.17 1.64 -18.90
N VAL A 289 30.86 2.68 -19.37
CA VAL A 289 30.24 3.95 -19.74
C VAL A 289 29.71 3.83 -21.17
N ASN A 290 28.41 3.54 -21.30
CA ASN A 290 27.73 3.44 -22.58
C ASN A 290 27.11 4.78 -23.02
N ALA A 291 26.67 4.84 -24.28
CA ALA A 291 26.09 6.05 -24.87
C ALA A 291 24.80 6.47 -24.15
N GLU A 292 24.02 5.50 -23.68
CA GLU A 292 22.79 5.71 -22.93
C GLU A 292 23.05 6.40 -21.59
N LEU A 293 24.08 5.98 -20.85
CA LEU A 293 24.48 6.59 -19.60
C LEU A 293 24.97 8.03 -19.81
N LEU A 294 25.77 8.27 -20.85
CA LEU A 294 26.22 9.61 -21.22
C LEU A 294 25.03 10.52 -21.59
N HIS A 295 24.05 10.00 -22.32
CA HIS A 295 22.84 10.73 -22.67
C HIS A 295 22.00 11.05 -21.42
N ALA A 296 21.81 10.08 -20.52
CA ALA A 296 21.08 10.26 -19.27
C ALA A 296 21.72 11.32 -18.37
N VAL A 297 23.06 11.30 -18.24
CA VAL A 297 23.81 12.32 -17.48
C VAL A 297 23.63 13.71 -18.08
N ARG A 298 23.73 13.86 -19.41
CA ARG A 298 23.51 15.15 -20.09
C ARG A 298 22.09 15.69 -19.86
N LYS A 299 21.09 14.81 -19.80
CA LYS A 299 19.68 15.18 -19.60
C LYS A 299 19.31 15.44 -18.13
N SER A 300 20.10 14.91 -17.18
CA SER A 300 19.80 14.93 -15.74
C SER A 300 19.49 16.33 -15.19
N LYS A 301 20.27 17.35 -15.58
CA LYS A 301 20.05 18.73 -15.11
C LYS A 301 18.73 19.31 -15.59
N SER A 302 18.35 19.04 -16.84
CA SER A 302 17.07 19.48 -17.40
C SER A 302 15.91 18.80 -16.68
N ILE A 303 16.00 17.49 -16.45
CA ILE A 303 14.97 16.71 -15.74
C ILE A 303 14.80 17.25 -14.32
N TYR A 304 15.89 17.46 -13.59
CA TYR A 304 15.86 18.03 -12.25
C TYR A 304 15.19 19.41 -12.22
N ASN A 305 15.54 20.30 -13.16
CA ASN A 305 14.94 21.63 -13.23
C ASN A 305 13.42 21.57 -13.54
N GLN A 306 12.99 20.65 -14.41
CA GLN A 306 11.57 20.42 -14.70
C GLN A 306 10.82 19.91 -13.48
N GLU A 307 11.39 18.96 -12.74
CA GLU A 307 10.81 18.42 -11.51
C GLU A 307 10.68 19.50 -10.43
N GLN A 308 11.71 20.35 -10.26
CA GLN A 308 11.66 21.48 -9.34
C GLN A 308 10.57 22.50 -9.73
N LEU A 309 10.36 22.72 -11.02
CA LEU A 309 9.30 23.60 -11.50
C LEU A 309 7.91 23.00 -11.22
N SER A 310 7.72 21.69 -11.49
CA SER A 310 6.44 21.03 -11.20
C SER A 310 6.12 21.01 -9.72
N LEU A 311 7.12 20.80 -8.86
CA LEU A 311 6.95 20.87 -7.40
C LEU A 311 6.53 22.27 -6.94
N LYS A 312 7.13 23.33 -7.50
CA LYS A 312 6.74 24.71 -7.21
C LYS A 312 5.31 25.02 -7.66
N ILE A 313 4.92 24.56 -8.86
CA ILE A 313 3.56 24.74 -9.37
C ILE A 313 2.55 24.03 -8.46
N ALA A 314 2.83 22.77 -8.08
CA ALA A 314 1.96 22.01 -7.19
C ALA A 314 1.83 22.67 -5.81
N ALA A 315 2.93 23.14 -5.22
CA ALA A 315 2.90 23.84 -3.94
C ALA A 315 2.10 25.14 -4.01
N ASN A 316 2.26 25.93 -5.08
CA ASN A 316 1.49 27.15 -5.28
C ASN A 316 -0.01 26.87 -5.46
N GLN A 317 -0.36 25.80 -6.18
CA GLN A 317 -1.76 25.39 -6.33
C GLN A 317 -2.36 24.97 -4.98
N MET A 318 -1.64 24.17 -4.20
CA MET A 318 -2.09 23.76 -2.86
C MET A 318 -2.28 24.96 -1.91
N ASN A 319 -1.37 25.94 -1.96
CA ASN A 319 -1.51 27.15 -1.16
C ASN A 319 -2.73 27.97 -1.59
N LYS A 320 -2.95 28.13 -2.90
CA LYS A 320 -4.12 28.82 -3.44
C LYS A 320 -5.42 28.13 -3.05
N ASP A 321 -5.49 26.80 -3.17
CA ASP A 321 -6.65 26.03 -2.77
C ASP A 321 -6.92 26.19 -1.26
N ASN A 322 -5.88 26.20 -0.42
CA ASN A 322 -6.01 26.43 1.02
C ASN A 322 -6.50 27.85 1.34
N GLU A 323 -5.97 28.88 0.68
CA GLU A 323 -6.44 30.26 0.83
C GLU A 323 -7.91 30.42 0.42
N ASP A 324 -8.30 29.84 -0.72
CA ASP A 324 -9.68 29.85 -1.19
C ASP A 324 -10.62 29.16 -0.18
N HIS A 325 -10.18 28.05 0.43
CA HIS A 325 -10.94 27.37 1.48
C HIS A 325 -11.10 28.23 2.74
N ILE A 326 -10.04 28.87 3.22
CA ILE A 326 -10.09 29.74 4.39
C ILE A 326 -11.04 30.92 4.15
N ASN A 327 -10.98 31.54 2.97
CA ASN A 327 -11.84 32.68 2.62
C ASN A 327 -13.32 32.29 2.51
N VAL A 328 -13.61 31.11 1.94
CA VAL A 328 -14.98 30.56 1.90
C VAL A 328 -15.51 30.31 3.32
N ASP A 329 -14.71 29.76 4.21
CA ASP A 329 -15.09 29.51 5.61
C ASP A 329 -15.31 30.82 6.39
N GLU A 330 -14.46 31.84 6.20
CA GLU A 330 -14.63 33.15 6.83
C GLU A 330 -15.92 33.85 6.36
N LYS A 331 -16.21 33.79 5.05
CA LYS A 331 -17.44 34.34 4.48
C LYS A 331 -18.68 33.62 4.99
N ALA A 332 -18.62 32.29 5.17
CA ALA A 332 -19.70 31.51 5.76
C ALA A 332 -19.95 31.89 7.22
N ARG A 333 -18.89 32.09 8.03
CA ARG A 333 -19.02 32.57 9.42
C ARG A 333 -19.70 33.93 9.51
N LYS A 334 -19.26 34.91 8.70
CA LYS A 334 -19.88 36.25 8.67
C LYS A 334 -21.38 36.22 8.34
N LEU A 335 -21.80 35.33 7.44
CA LEU A 335 -23.22 35.15 7.10
C LEU A 335 -24.02 34.55 8.26
N VAL A 336 -23.44 33.64 9.04
CA VAL A 336 -24.08 33.05 10.23
C VAL A 336 -24.24 34.10 11.33
N ASP A 337 -23.21 34.94 11.57
CA ASP A 337 -23.27 36.01 12.56
C ASP A 337 -24.33 37.06 12.20
N GLN A 338 -24.43 37.42 10.91
CA GLN A 338 -25.47 38.31 10.40
C GLN A 338 -26.87 37.71 10.57
N GLU A 339 -27.04 36.42 10.27
CA GLU A 339 -28.32 35.72 10.46
C GLU A 339 -28.74 35.74 11.94
N TYR A 340 -27.80 35.47 12.85
CA TYR A 340 -28.06 35.51 14.28
C TYR A 340 -28.51 36.89 14.76
N HIS A 341 -27.83 37.95 14.29
CA HIS A 341 -28.21 39.34 14.61
C HIS A 341 -29.65 39.66 14.18
N TRP A 342 -30.01 39.36 12.93
CA TRP A 342 -31.36 39.63 12.43
C TRP A 342 -32.44 38.76 13.06
N LEU A 343 -32.12 37.50 13.39
CA LEU A 343 -33.03 36.60 14.12
C LEU A 343 -33.31 37.12 15.54
N SER A 344 -32.27 37.61 16.23
CA SER A 344 -32.43 38.24 17.55
C SER A 344 -33.27 39.52 17.46
N LYS A 345 -33.04 40.36 16.45
CA LYS A 345 -33.85 41.56 16.20
C LYS A 345 -35.32 41.21 15.92
N GLN A 346 -35.59 40.20 15.10
CA GLN A 346 -36.94 39.73 14.80
C GLN A 346 -37.64 39.24 16.08
N LYS A 347 -36.95 38.48 16.92
CA LYS A 347 -37.50 37.99 18.19
C LYS A 347 -37.87 39.14 19.13
N ASN A 348 -37.00 40.14 19.29
CA ASN A 348 -37.26 41.30 20.14
C ASN A 348 -38.47 42.11 19.63
N LEU A 349 -38.55 42.35 18.31
CA LEU A 349 -39.70 43.02 17.70
C LEU A 349 -41.01 42.23 17.90
N GLN A 350 -40.97 40.91 17.84
CA GLN A 350 -42.12 40.05 18.11
C GLN A 350 -42.57 40.14 19.57
N GLU A 351 -41.64 40.17 20.52
CA GLU A 351 -41.93 40.36 21.94
C GLU A 351 -42.53 41.73 22.22
N GLU A 352 -42.03 42.79 21.57
CA GLU A 352 -42.62 44.14 21.66
C GLU A 352 -44.02 44.22 21.04
N GLN A 353 -44.22 43.56 19.90
CA GLN A 353 -45.54 43.45 19.26
C GLN A 353 -46.54 42.76 20.19
N ASN A 354 -46.15 41.66 20.84
CA ASN A 354 -46.99 40.93 21.77
C ASN A 354 -47.37 41.80 22.99
N LYS A 355 -46.43 42.60 23.53
CA LYS A 355 -46.70 43.54 24.62
C LYS A 355 -47.68 44.64 24.18
N ALA A 356 -47.51 45.21 22.98
CA ALA A 356 -48.41 46.21 22.44
C ALA A 356 -49.82 45.63 22.23
N GLN A 357 -49.92 44.40 21.72
CA GLN A 357 -51.19 43.70 21.53
C GLN A 357 -51.91 43.42 22.87
N LEU A 358 -51.14 43.09 23.92
CA LEU A 358 -51.67 42.91 25.28
C LEU A 358 -52.25 44.23 25.82
N SER A 359 -51.54 45.36 25.63
CA SER A 359 -52.05 46.68 25.99
C SER A 359 -53.33 47.02 25.23
N ILE A 360 -53.44 46.67 23.95
CA ILE A 360 -54.67 46.84 23.17
C ILE A 360 -55.81 45.98 23.71
N SER A 361 -55.55 44.71 24.08
CA SER A 361 -56.57 43.84 24.67
C SER A 361 -57.06 44.36 26.02
N GLU A 362 -56.14 44.88 26.85
CA GLU A 362 -56.48 45.49 28.13
C GLU A 362 -57.29 46.78 27.92
N GLY A 363 -56.87 47.61 26.97
CA GLY A 363 -57.63 48.80 26.55
C GLY A 363 -59.05 48.46 26.08
N ARG A 364 -59.22 47.38 25.31
CA ARG A 364 -60.54 46.89 24.87
C ARG A 364 -61.41 46.40 26.03
N HIS A 365 -60.82 45.68 26.98
CA HIS A 365 -61.53 45.21 28.18
C HIS A 365 -61.95 46.38 29.08
N ARG A 366 -61.08 47.38 29.24
CA ARG A 366 -61.37 48.61 29.99
C ARG A 366 -62.49 49.42 29.31
N LEU A 367 -62.48 49.50 27.98
CA LEU A 367 -63.54 50.13 27.20
C LEU A 367 -64.90 49.42 27.39
N ASP A 368 -64.95 48.09 27.32
CA ASP A 368 -66.18 47.30 27.53
C ASP A 368 -66.76 47.50 28.94
N ASN A 369 -65.90 47.55 29.96
CA ASN A 369 -66.33 47.81 31.34
C ASN A 369 -66.78 49.26 31.58
N ALA A 370 -66.13 50.24 30.95
CA ALA A 370 -66.53 51.65 31.04
C ALA A 370 -67.88 51.90 30.35
N LEU A 371 -68.13 51.24 29.21
CA LEU A 371 -69.41 51.28 28.51
C LEU A 371 -70.55 50.66 29.34
N LYS A 372 -70.29 49.56 30.07
CA LYS A 372 -71.26 48.95 31.00
C LYS A 372 -71.60 49.82 32.21
N LYS A 373 -70.69 50.71 32.62
CA LYS A 373 -70.84 51.61 33.79
C LYS A 373 -71.25 53.04 33.42
N SER A 374 -71.42 53.34 32.12
CA SER A 374 -71.68 54.69 31.58
C SER A 374 -70.62 55.74 31.96
N ASP A 375 -69.37 55.33 32.19
CA ASP A 375 -68.26 56.23 32.51
C ASP A 375 -67.56 56.68 31.21
N MET A 376 -67.96 57.86 30.73
CA MET A 376 -67.47 58.43 29.47
C MET A 376 -65.99 58.87 29.53
N ILE A 377 -65.45 59.16 30.72
CA ILE A 377 -64.07 59.60 30.88
C ILE A 377 -63.13 58.39 30.75
N ASP A 378 -63.47 57.29 31.41
CA ASP A 378 -62.69 56.05 31.33
C ASP A 378 -62.75 55.41 29.93
N ALA A 379 -63.88 55.55 29.24
CA ALA A 379 -64.03 55.12 27.84
C ALA A 379 -63.12 55.91 26.87
N GLN A 380 -62.98 57.22 27.06
CA GLN A 380 -62.06 58.04 26.26
C GLN A 380 -60.60 57.68 26.51
N ALA A 381 -60.22 57.45 27.77
CA ALA A 381 -58.87 57.01 28.12
C ALA A 381 -58.53 55.62 27.54
N ALA A 382 -59.48 54.69 27.57
CA ALA A 382 -59.33 53.37 26.97
C ALA A 382 -59.19 53.43 25.43
N ASN A 383 -59.95 54.30 24.75
CA ASN A 383 -59.85 54.48 23.30
C ASN A 383 -58.52 55.12 22.86
N ALA A 384 -58.00 56.07 23.64
CA ALA A 384 -56.66 56.65 23.42
C ALA A 384 -55.56 55.59 23.58
N LEU A 385 -55.69 54.68 24.54
CA LEU A 385 -54.74 53.59 24.77
C LEU A 385 -54.74 52.56 23.63
N ILE A 386 -55.92 52.24 23.08
CA ILE A 386 -56.06 51.41 21.88
C ILE A 386 -55.41 52.08 20.67
N GLY A 387 -55.67 53.37 20.44
CA GLY A 387 -55.09 54.13 19.32
C GLY A 387 -53.56 54.18 19.35
N ALA A 388 -52.98 54.48 20.52
CA ALA A 388 -51.53 54.46 20.71
C ALA A 388 -50.92 53.05 20.54
N GLY A 389 -51.65 52.01 20.97
CA GLY A 389 -51.27 50.62 20.74
C GLY A 389 -51.26 50.25 19.25
N ASP A 390 -52.31 50.62 18.51
CA ASP A 390 -52.45 50.33 17.08
C ASP A 390 -51.37 51.04 16.24
N GLU A 391 -51.00 52.29 16.57
CA GLU A 391 -49.89 53.00 15.93
C GLU A 391 -48.55 52.30 16.19
N LYS A 392 -48.32 51.86 17.43
CA LYS A 392 -47.09 51.14 17.80
C LYS A 392 -47.01 49.78 17.09
N VAL A 393 -48.12 49.06 16.97
CA VAL A 393 -48.18 47.79 16.21
C VAL A 393 -47.91 48.02 14.72
N LYS A 394 -48.44 49.10 14.13
CA LYS A 394 -48.13 49.46 12.73
C LYS A 394 -46.64 49.72 12.51
N SER A 395 -46.00 50.51 13.39
CA SER A 395 -44.56 50.77 13.30
C SER A 395 -43.74 49.48 13.41
N ILE A 396 -44.03 48.65 14.43
CA ILE A 396 -43.33 47.38 14.65
C ILE A 396 -43.54 46.43 13.47
N SER A 397 -44.74 46.37 12.90
CA SER A 397 -45.02 45.51 11.74
C SER A 397 -44.19 45.89 10.49
N GLY A 398 -43.92 47.19 10.30
CA GLY A 398 -43.04 47.68 9.23
C GLY A 398 -41.60 47.24 9.42
N GLU A 399 -41.08 47.36 10.64
CA GLU A 399 -39.72 46.92 10.99
C GLU A 399 -39.56 45.40 10.95
N LEU A 400 -40.59 44.65 11.39
CA LEU A 400 -40.61 43.19 11.35
C LEU A 400 -40.56 42.68 9.90
N LYS A 401 -41.27 43.34 8.98
CA LYS A 401 -41.22 43.02 7.55
C LYS A 401 -39.83 43.24 6.98
N GLN A 402 -39.20 44.36 7.29
CA GLN A 402 -37.83 44.66 6.86
C GLN A 402 -36.82 43.64 7.41
N ALA A 403 -36.92 43.29 8.69
CA ALA A 403 -36.04 42.29 9.32
C ALA A 403 -36.23 40.89 8.68
N THR A 404 -37.47 40.53 8.34
CA THR A 404 -37.79 39.26 7.69
C THR A 404 -37.23 39.18 6.27
N ASP A 405 -37.34 40.26 5.49
CA ASP A 405 -36.80 40.33 4.12
C ASP A 405 -35.26 40.22 4.09
N GLU A 406 -34.57 40.88 5.03
CA GLU A 406 -33.11 40.75 5.14
C GLU A 406 -32.67 39.36 5.61
N LEU A 407 -33.43 38.74 6.53
CA LEU A 407 -33.17 37.37 6.96
C LEU A 407 -33.29 36.37 5.79
N LEU A 408 -34.30 36.50 4.94
CA LEU A 408 -34.48 35.67 3.74
C LEU A 408 -33.33 35.85 2.73
N LYS A 409 -32.84 37.08 2.54
CA LYS A 409 -31.67 37.37 1.70
C LYS A 409 -30.40 36.72 2.26
N ILE A 410 -30.18 36.77 3.56
CA ILE A 410 -29.02 36.15 4.20
C ILE A 410 -29.11 34.62 4.13
N GLN A 411 -30.28 34.04 4.39
CA GLN A 411 -30.51 32.59 4.31
C GLN A 411 -30.31 32.04 2.89
N SER A 412 -30.75 32.75 1.86
CA SER A 412 -30.50 32.35 0.47
C SER A 412 -29.02 32.42 0.11
N LYS A 413 -28.31 33.50 0.51
CA LYS A 413 -26.84 33.62 0.35
C LYS A 413 -26.10 32.50 1.09
N ARG A 414 -26.53 32.15 2.30
CA ARG A 414 -25.97 31.06 3.10
C ARG A 414 -26.17 29.70 2.43
N LYS A 415 -27.38 29.41 1.92
CA LYS A 415 -27.68 28.17 1.20
C LYS A 415 -26.81 27.99 -0.05
N ASN A 416 -26.56 29.09 -0.77
CA ASN A 416 -25.65 29.09 -1.91
C ASN A 416 -24.18 28.89 -1.49
N ALA A 417 -23.74 29.51 -0.40
CA ALA A 417 -22.38 29.31 0.13
C ALA A 417 -22.17 27.86 0.64
N PHE A 418 -23.17 27.27 1.31
CA PHE A 418 -23.10 25.89 1.82
C PHE A 418 -23.19 24.84 0.72
N SER A 419 -23.98 25.05 -0.34
CA SER A 419 -23.99 24.16 -1.50
C SER A 419 -22.66 24.21 -2.27
N HIS A 420 -22.04 25.40 -2.37
CA HIS A 420 -20.69 25.55 -2.90
C HIS A 420 -19.66 24.84 -2.01
N ARG A 421 -19.79 24.94 -0.68
CA ARG A 421 -18.96 24.21 0.30
C ARG A 421 -19.10 22.69 0.14
N GLN A 422 -20.32 22.15 0.10
CA GLN A 422 -20.55 20.71 -0.12
C GLN A 422 -20.04 20.24 -1.50
N SER A 423 -20.14 21.05 -2.55
CA SER A 423 -19.56 20.74 -3.85
C SER A 423 -18.03 20.71 -3.81
N SER A 424 -17.41 21.65 -3.09
CA SER A 424 -15.95 21.71 -2.89
C SER A 424 -15.43 20.57 -2.01
N GLU A 425 -16.16 20.19 -0.96
CA GLU A 425 -15.87 19.05 -0.10
C GLU A 425 -16.10 17.72 -0.82
N ASN A 426 -17.13 17.61 -1.66
CA ASN A 426 -17.34 16.44 -2.52
C ASN A 426 -16.29 16.36 -3.62
N LYS A 427 -15.78 17.50 -4.14
CA LYS A 427 -14.60 17.52 -5.01
C LYS A 427 -13.35 17.10 -4.23
N LYS A 428 -13.15 17.54 -2.99
CA LYS A 428 -12.05 17.07 -2.13
C LYS A 428 -12.17 15.60 -1.79
N LYS A 429 -13.37 15.07 -1.54
CA LYS A 429 -13.62 13.63 -1.35
C LYS A 429 -13.47 12.84 -2.64
N LYS A 430 -13.83 13.41 -3.80
CA LYS A 430 -13.54 12.80 -5.11
C LYS A 430 -12.07 12.83 -5.43
N VAL A 431 -11.37 13.92 -5.13
CA VAL A 431 -9.92 14.06 -5.29
C VAL A 431 -9.20 13.19 -4.28
N SER A 432 -9.67 13.04 -3.05
CA SER A 432 -9.17 12.08 -2.04
C SER A 432 -9.54 10.64 -2.35
N ALA A 433 -10.62 10.41 -3.13
CA ALA A 433 -10.99 9.08 -3.64
C ALA A 433 -10.21 8.73 -4.91
N THR A 434 -9.92 9.70 -5.79
CA THR A 434 -9.01 9.51 -6.93
C THR A 434 -7.55 9.61 -6.53
N THR A 435 -7.22 10.20 -5.38
CA THR A 435 -5.92 10.04 -4.71
C THR A 435 -5.93 8.87 -3.73
N SER A 436 -7.05 8.20 -3.43
CA SER A 436 -7.04 6.81 -2.95
C SER A 436 -6.98 5.79 -4.09
N ASP A 437 -7.22 6.25 -5.33
CA ASP A 437 -6.78 5.58 -6.56
C ASP A 437 -5.36 6.02 -6.99
N TRP A 438 -4.66 6.86 -6.19
CA TRP A 438 -3.28 7.33 -6.40
C TRP A 438 -2.47 7.53 -5.09
N PHE A 439 -2.79 6.79 -4.02
CA PHE A 439 -1.96 6.63 -2.82
C PHE A 439 -2.05 5.19 -2.33
#